data_AF-A0A9N9JYI3-F1
#
_entry.id   AF-A0A9N9JYI3-F1
#
_cell.length_a   1.000
_cell.length_b   1.000
_cell.length_c   1.000
_cell.angle_alpha   90.00
_cell.angle_beta   90.00
_cell.angle_gamma   90.00
#
_symmetry.space_group_name_H-M   'P 1'
#
loop_
_entity.id
_entity.type
_entity.pdbx_description
1 polymer ?
#
loop_
_entity_poly.entity_id
_entity_poly.type
_entity_poly.pdbx_seq_one_letter_code
_entity_poly.pdbx_strand_id
1 'polypeptide(L)' 'MLKKWFDDAIQQQHISKFDYDEFETLEKIGEGGFGTVYKAEWKFNGLSVVLKRLKDNVFQEFVQE' A
#
# COMPACT_ATOMS: atom_id res chain seq x y z
N MET A 1 -8.32 13.68 10.68
CA MET A 1 -9.46 13.31 9.81
C MET A 1 -9.12 12.08 8.97
N LEU A 2 -8.08 12.13 8.13
CA LEU A 2 -7.65 11.01 7.28
C LEU A 2 -7.39 9.69 8.05
N LYS A 3 -6.67 9.77 9.19
CA LYS A 3 -6.39 8.59 10.02
C LYS A 3 -7.66 7.87 10.51
N LYS A 4 -8.66 8.64 10.97
CA LYS A 4 -9.94 8.10 11.45
C LYS A 4 -10.70 7.40 10.32
N TRP A 5 -10.70 7.98 9.12
CA TRP A 5 -11.36 7.38 7.96
C TRP A 5 -10.73 6.03 7.59
N PHE A 6 -9.40 5.94 7.58
CA PHE A 6 -8.71 4.66 7.35
C PHE A 6 -9.03 3.64 8.44
N ASP A 7 -8.99 4.04 9.71
CA ASP A 7 -9.32 3.16 10.83
C ASP A 7 -10.76 2.62 10.71
N ASP A 8 -11.73 3.50 10.41
CA ASP A 8 -13.14 3.13 10.20
C ASP A 8 -13.30 2.19 8.99
N ALA A 9 -12.62 2.45 7.87
CA ALA A 9 -12.69 1.62 6.67
C ALA A 9 -12.07 0.22 6.86
N ILE A 10 -10.99 0.12 7.65
CA ILE A 10 -10.39 -1.17 8.05
C ILE A 10 -11.33 -1.91 8.98
N GLN A 11 -11.89 -1.24 10.00
CA GLN A 11 -12.82 -1.85 10.95
C GLN A 11 -14.11 -2.35 10.27
N GLN A 12 -14.62 -1.61 9.29
CA GLN A 12 -15.79 -1.99 8.49
C GLN A 12 -15.45 -2.99 7.36
N GLN A 13 -14.21 -3.46 7.28
CA GLN A 13 -13.74 -4.42 6.26
C GLN A 13 -13.89 -3.93 4.82
N HIS A 14 -13.98 -2.62 4.60
CA HIS A 14 -13.92 -2.03 3.27
C HIS A 14 -12.49 -2.06 2.71
N ILE A 15 -11.48 -2.08 3.59
CA ILE A 15 -10.07 -2.18 3.25
C ILE A 15 -9.44 -3.30 4.07
N SER A 16 -8.81 -4.26 3.40
CA SER A 16 -8.01 -5.29 4.06
C SER A 16 -6.65 -4.72 4.47
N LYS A 17 -6.26 -4.95 5.73
CA LYS A 17 -4.94 -4.63 6.25
C LYS A 17 -4.06 -5.88 6.20
N PHE A 18 -2.84 -5.72 5.71
CA PHE A 18 -1.78 -6.73 5.70
C PHE A 18 -0.54 -6.14 6.35
N ASP A 19 0.21 -6.95 7.09
CA ASP A 19 1.47 -6.49 7.65
C ASP A 19 2.58 -6.60 6.59
N TYR A 20 3.46 -5.59 6.56
CA TYR A 20 4.45 -5.47 5.47
C TYR A 20 5.49 -6.59 5.49
N ASP A 21 5.72 -7.20 6.65
CA ASP A 21 6.61 -8.34 6.84
C ASP A 21 6.03 -9.67 6.31
N GLU A 22 4.76 -9.71 5.91
CA GLU A 22 4.19 -10.83 5.16
C GLU A 22 4.75 -10.94 3.74
N PHE A 23 5.39 -9.90 3.24
CA PHE A 23 5.95 -9.83 1.89
C PHE A 23 7.48 -9.93 1.92
N GLU A 24 8.04 -10.67 0.98
CA GLU A 24 9.48 -10.81 0.79
C GLU A 24 9.91 -10.45 -0.63
N THR A 25 11.22 -10.55 -0.89
CA THR A 25 11.80 -10.35 -2.23
C THR A 25 11.39 -9.04 -2.90
N LEU A 26 11.45 -7.94 -2.14
CA LEU A 26 11.12 -6.59 -2.61
C LEU A 26 12.06 -6.11 -3.72
N GLU A 27 11.65 -6.31 -4.97
CA GLU A 27 12.37 -5.86 -6.16
C GLU A 27 11.72 -4.59 -6.71
N LYS A 28 12.46 -3.49 -6.80
CA LYS A 28 11.93 -2.27 -7.43
C LYS A 28 11.78 -2.49 -8.93
N ILE A 29 10.55 -2.36 -9.42
CA ILE A 29 10.23 -2.53 -10.86
C ILE A 29 9.83 -1.21 -11.55
N GLY A 30 9.61 -0.14 -10.80
CA GLY A 30 9.30 1.16 -11.40
C GLY A 30 9.17 2.30 -10.39
N GLU A 31 9.19 3.53 -10.90
CA GLU A 31 8.92 4.74 -10.13
C GLU A 31 8.27 5.82 -11.02
N GLY A 32 7.31 6.54 -10.45
CA GLY A 32 6.68 7.70 -11.10
C GLY A 32 6.46 8.85 -10.12
N GLY A 33 5.68 9.85 -10.56
CA GLY A 33 5.35 11.02 -9.74
C GLY A 33 4.66 10.68 -8.42
N PHE A 34 3.81 9.65 -8.42
CA PHE A 34 2.98 9.28 -7.27
C PHE A 34 3.58 8.22 -6.35
N GLY A 35 4.71 7.60 -6.70
CA GLY A 35 5.22 6.50 -5.89
C GLY A 35 6.24 5.59 -6.57
N THR A 36 6.72 4.63 -5.80
CA THR A 36 7.62 3.55 -6.22
C THR A 36 6.85 2.24 -6.25
N VAL A 37 7.09 1.41 -7.25
CA VAL A 37 6.46 0.10 -7.43
C VAL A 37 7.49 -1.00 -7.22
N TYR A 38 7.14 -1.97 -6.38
CA TYR A 38 7.95 -3.14 -6.07
C TYR A 38 7.18 -4.41 -6.45
N LYS A 39 7.88 -5.39 -7.02
CA LYS A 39 7.44 -6.79 -7.04
C LYS A 39 7.81 -7.42 -5.70
N ALA A 40 6.95 -8.27 -5.17
CA ALA A 40 7.19 -9.01 -3.93
C ALA A 40 6.55 -10.41 -4.01
N GLU A 41 7.01 -11.34 -3.19
CA GLU A 41 6.32 -12.61 -2.95
C GLU A 41 5.56 -12.53 -1.63
N TRP A 42 4.30 -12.96 -1.60
CA TRP A 42 3.52 -13.06 -0.37
C TRP A 42 3.75 -14.42 0.29
N LYS A 43 4.34 -14.42 1.49
CA LYS A 43 4.82 -15.63 2.18
C LYS A 43 3.76 -16.70 2.41
N PHE A 44 2.51 -16.28 2.62
CA PHE A 44 1.45 -17.21 3.01
C PHE A 44 1.00 -18.14 1.88
N ASN A 45 1.03 -17.67 0.63
CA ASN A 45 0.52 -18.41 -0.52
C ASN A 45 1.50 -18.52 -1.70
N GLY A 46 2.71 -17.96 -1.57
CA GLY A 46 3.71 -17.95 -2.64
C GLY A 46 3.26 -17.17 -3.87
N LEU A 47 2.38 -16.18 -3.68
CA LEU A 47 1.84 -15.37 -4.76
C LEU A 47 2.76 -14.17 -5.03
N SER A 48 3.15 -13.98 -6.28
CA SER A 48 3.78 -12.74 -6.72
C SER A 48 2.77 -11.60 -6.71
N VAL A 49 3.07 -10.54 -5.95
CA VAL A 49 2.24 -9.34 -5.81
C VAL A 49 3.02 -8.07 -6.17
N VAL A 50 2.28 -6.97 -6.32
CA VAL A 50 2.85 -5.64 -6.53
C VAL A 50 2.56 -4.78 -5.32
N LEU A 51 3.61 -4.22 -4.72
CA LEU A 51 3.52 -3.24 -3.64
C LEU A 51 3.84 -1.85 -4.19
N LYS A 52 2.87 -0.95 -4.15
CA LYS A 52 3.06 0.46 -4.53
C LYS A 52 3.20 1.32 -3.29
N ARG A 53 4.40 1.87 -3.07
CA ARG A 53 4.67 2.85 -2.02
C ARG A 53 4.38 4.25 -2.53
N LEU A 54 3.37 4.90 -1.95
CA LEU A 54 3.03 6.29 -2.26
C LEU A 54 4.04 7.25 -1.65
N LYS A 55 4.30 8.38 -2.33
CA LYS A 55 5.14 9.47 -1.80
C LYS A 55 4.32 10.33 -0.81
N ASP A 56 4.97 10.89 0.20
CA ASP A 56 4.31 11.62 1.29
C ASP A 56 3.48 12.82 0.81
N ASN A 57 3.90 13.46 -0.28
CA ASN A 57 3.19 14.59 -0.89
C ASN A 57 1.88 14.20 -1.60
N VAL A 58 1.68 12.93 -1.93
CA VAL A 58 0.47 12.44 -2.62
C VAL A 58 -0.75 12.47 -1.68
N PHE A 59 -0.54 12.31 -0.37
CA PHE A 59 -1.64 12.34 0.60
C PHE A 59 -2.29 13.71 0.74
N GLN A 60 -1.63 14.80 0.31
CA GLN A 60 -2.25 16.12 0.30
C GLN A 60 -3.22 16.32 -0.86
N GLU A 61 -3.01 15.63 -1.98
CA GLU A 61 -3.86 15.71 -3.17
C GLU A 61 -5.18 14.94 -2.98
N PHE A 62 -5.15 13.79 -2.27
CA PHE A 62 -6.35 12.99 -1.98
C PHE A 62 -7.36 13.65 -1.02
N VAL A 63 -6.98 14.73 -0.32
CA VAL A 63 -7.83 15.42 0.68
C VAL A 63 -8.56 16.63 0.08
N GLN A 64 -8.37 16.93 -1.21
CA GLN A 64 -8.95 18.09 -1.88
C GLN A 64 -10.21 17.82 -2.72
N GLU A 65 -10.86 16.66 -2.56
CA GLU A 65 -12.19 16.40 -3.13
C GLU A 65 -13.29 16.40 -2.06
#